data_AF-A0A2J0SNC4-F1
#
_entry.id   AF-A0A2J0SNC4-F1
#
_cell.length_a   1.000
_cell.length_b   1.000
_cell.length_c   1.000
_cell.angle_alpha   90.00
_cell.angle_beta   90.00
_cell.angle_gamma   90.00
#
_symmetry.space_group_name_H-M   'P 1'
#
loop_
_entity.id
_entity.type
_entity.pdbx_description
1 polymer ?
#
loop_
_entity_poly.entity_id
_entity_poly.type
_entity_poly.pdbx_seq_one_letter_code
_entity_poly.pdbx_strand_id
1 'polypeptide(L)'
;MHNILIDPPRIAYLKIHHQELRTFHDRPKYWPALRDALLTRDEPKAMPLLDNWYLSSCAQETLWMAATLRLENVFAYVAKDHYPAMWGSLHLCMACLAGDEYAVGLLAPFTKGSGWDDPLICAARSGNAALVQSILPQCDAHAHASQALVEACGVGSLEVVQLLLPHSSQIAAAARALPLAAARGEVGIVAEILASPLPDRQTACYRAWEYAVKYRQTACIEMLNEDARALPHTGLAALRPSK
;
A
#
# COMPACT_ATOMS: atom_id res chain seq x y z
N MET A 1 -7.82 -0.84 29.48
CA MET A 1 -8.17 0.27 28.55
C MET A 1 -6.94 0.61 27.72
N HIS A 2 -6.61 -0.25 26.75
CA HIS A 2 -5.59 0.10 25.74
C HIS A 2 -6.32 0.77 24.58
N ASN A 3 -6.15 2.09 24.52
CA ASN A 3 -6.59 2.93 23.43
C ASN A 3 -5.76 2.51 22.20
N ILE A 4 -6.31 1.62 21.37
CA ILE A 4 -5.77 1.33 20.04
C ILE A 4 -6.01 2.61 19.26
N LEU A 5 -5.01 3.50 19.29
CA LEU A 5 -4.97 4.70 18.48
C LEU A 5 -5.12 4.28 17.02
N ILE A 6 -6.32 4.56 16.51
CA ILE A 6 -6.71 4.38 15.12
C ILE A 6 -5.86 5.37 14.31
N ASP A 7 -4.89 4.84 13.59
CA ASP A 7 -3.92 5.61 12.80
C ASP A 7 -4.61 6.51 11.74
N PRO A 8 -4.12 7.74 11.49
CA PRO A 8 -4.69 8.66 10.49
C PRO A 8 -4.89 8.09 9.07
N PRO A 9 -4.03 7.21 8.51
CA PRO A 9 -4.28 6.61 7.20
C PRO A 9 -5.50 5.67 7.16
N ARG A 10 -5.89 5.06 8.29
CA ARG A 10 -7.14 4.28 8.40
C ARG A 10 -8.37 5.16 8.21
N ILE A 11 -8.36 6.39 8.72
CA ILE A 11 -9.52 7.28 8.70
C ILE A 11 -9.73 7.92 7.32
N ALA A 12 -8.67 8.26 6.59
CA ALA A 12 -8.79 8.93 5.30
C ALA A 12 -9.39 8.00 4.22
N TYR A 13 -8.92 6.75 4.16
CA TYR A 13 -9.43 5.77 3.20
C TYR A 13 -10.82 5.24 3.62
N LEU A 14 -11.03 5.00 4.93
CA LEU A 14 -12.37 4.73 5.44
C LEU A 14 -13.30 5.90 5.12
N LYS A 15 -12.94 7.18 5.28
CA LYS A 15 -13.84 8.31 4.98
C LYS A 15 -14.23 8.41 3.50
N ILE A 16 -13.32 8.12 2.58
CA ILE A 16 -13.58 8.14 1.13
C ILE A 16 -14.59 7.04 0.75
N HIS A 17 -14.42 5.83 1.28
CA HIS A 17 -15.38 4.72 1.03
C HIS A 17 -16.54 4.66 2.04
N HIS A 18 -16.52 5.44 3.12
CA HIS A 18 -17.64 5.58 4.05
C HIS A 18 -18.80 6.31 3.38
N GLN A 19 -18.56 7.06 2.30
CA GLN A 19 -19.62 7.57 1.43
C GLN A 19 -20.27 6.46 0.61
N GLU A 20 -19.51 5.48 0.13
CA GLU A 20 -20.03 4.28 -0.55
C GLU A 20 -20.67 3.27 0.43
N LEU A 21 -20.21 3.20 1.68
CA LEU A 21 -20.84 2.40 2.75
C LEU A 21 -22.08 3.09 3.37
N ARG A 22 -22.31 4.38 3.11
CA ARG A 22 -23.46 5.15 3.64
C ARG A 22 -24.72 5.02 2.79
N THR A 23 -24.63 4.53 1.55
CA THR A 23 -25.79 4.42 0.64
C THR A 23 -26.62 3.15 0.82
N PHE A 24 -26.28 2.26 1.77
CA PHE A 24 -27.04 1.04 2.04
C PHE A 24 -28.11 1.26 3.10
N HIS A 25 -29.26 1.79 2.68
CA HIS A 25 -30.38 2.16 3.54
C HIS A 25 -31.24 0.98 4.07
N ASP A 26 -30.90 -0.28 3.78
CA ASP A 26 -31.56 -1.46 4.35
C ASP A 26 -30.53 -2.42 4.98
N ARG A 27 -30.10 -2.09 6.21
CA ARG A 27 -29.36 -3.07 7.02
C ARG A 27 -30.35 -4.10 7.56
N PRO A 28 -30.11 -5.41 7.37
CA PRO A 28 -31.04 -6.44 7.82
C PRO A 28 -31.21 -6.40 9.33
N LYS A 29 -32.42 -6.76 9.80
CA LYS A 29 -32.82 -6.81 11.22
C LYS A 29 -31.78 -7.45 12.15
N TYR A 30 -31.01 -8.40 11.63
CA TYR A 30 -30.05 -9.21 12.38
C TYR A 30 -28.62 -8.65 12.39
N TRP A 31 -28.31 -7.61 11.60
CA TRP A 31 -26.95 -7.04 11.53
C TRP A 31 -26.40 -6.58 12.89
N PRO A 32 -27.15 -5.89 13.77
CA PRO A 32 -26.62 -5.51 15.08
C PRO A 32 -26.20 -6.71 15.94
N ALA A 33 -27.01 -7.78 15.93
CA ALA A 33 -26.72 -8.99 16.69
C ALA A 33 -25.54 -9.77 16.11
N LEU A 34 -25.45 -9.85 14.77
CA LEU A 34 -24.30 -10.46 14.10
C LEU A 34 -23.03 -9.66 14.40
N ARG A 35 -23.07 -8.34 14.23
CA ARG A 35 -21.93 -7.46 14.51
C ARG A 35 -21.45 -7.59 15.96
N ASP A 36 -22.37 -7.65 16.92
CA ASP A 36 -22.04 -7.91 18.32
C ASP A 36 -21.31 -9.26 18.49
N ALA A 37 -21.87 -10.35 17.95
CA ALA A 37 -21.27 -11.68 18.00
C ALA A 37 -19.86 -11.71 17.37
N LEU A 38 -19.66 -11.03 16.24
CA LEU A 38 -18.34 -10.90 15.60
C LEU A 38 -17.37 -10.14 16.50
N LEU A 39 -17.78 -8.99 17.04
CA LEU A 39 -16.92 -8.17 17.92
C LEU A 39 -16.58 -8.89 19.23
N THR A 40 -17.46 -9.74 19.75
CA THR A 40 -17.19 -10.62 20.90
C THR A 40 -16.47 -11.91 20.53
N ARG A 41 -16.19 -12.14 19.24
CA ARG A 41 -15.56 -13.36 18.69
C ARG A 41 -16.31 -14.65 19.03
N ASP A 42 -17.63 -14.56 19.16
CA ASP A 42 -18.50 -15.69 19.48
C ASP A 42 -19.03 -16.30 18.18
N GLU A 43 -18.21 -17.15 17.55
CA GLU A 43 -18.57 -17.82 16.30
C GLU A 43 -19.82 -18.71 16.43
N PRO A 44 -20.02 -19.49 17.52
CA PRO A 44 -21.27 -20.24 17.73
C PRO A 44 -22.53 -19.37 17.75
N LYS A 45 -22.44 -18.15 18.29
CA LYS A 45 -23.54 -17.16 18.25
C LYS A 45 -23.69 -16.51 16.88
N ALA A 46 -22.60 -16.33 16.13
CA ALA A 46 -22.61 -15.71 14.81
C ALA A 46 -23.19 -16.64 13.73
N MET A 47 -22.82 -17.92 13.72
CA MET A 47 -23.15 -18.86 12.63
C MET A 47 -24.66 -18.99 12.34
N PRO A 48 -25.57 -19.16 13.32
CA PRO A 48 -27.02 -19.22 13.06
C PRO A 48 -27.61 -17.92 12.51
N LEU A 49 -26.95 -16.78 12.76
CA LEU A 49 -27.36 -15.49 12.21
C LEU A 49 -26.98 -15.36 10.73
N LEU A 50 -26.02 -16.16 10.25
CA LEU A 50 -25.59 -16.19 8.85
C LEU A 50 -26.53 -17.00 7.94
N ASP A 51 -27.24 -17.99 8.48
CA ASP A 51 -28.18 -18.84 7.71
C ASP A 51 -29.40 -18.04 7.19
N ASN A 52 -29.72 -16.88 7.79
CA ASN A 52 -30.81 -16.00 7.37
C ASN A 52 -30.34 -15.01 6.28
N TRP A 53 -30.19 -15.52 5.06
CA TRP A 53 -29.46 -14.98 3.89
C TRP A 53 -29.87 -13.61 3.29
N TYR A 54 -30.51 -12.70 4.04
CA TYR A 54 -30.62 -11.29 3.66
C TYR A 54 -29.29 -10.52 3.83
N LEU A 55 -28.16 -11.21 3.69
CA LEU A 55 -26.81 -10.71 3.95
C LEU A 55 -26.13 -10.13 2.71
N SER A 56 -26.74 -10.13 1.53
CA SER A 56 -26.09 -9.54 0.34
C SER A 56 -25.69 -8.08 0.53
N SER A 57 -26.41 -7.32 1.38
CA SER A 57 -26.09 -5.93 1.71
C SER A 57 -25.01 -5.75 2.77
N CYS A 58 -24.62 -6.80 3.52
CA CYS A 58 -23.61 -6.72 4.59
C CYS A 58 -22.59 -7.86 4.62
N ALA A 59 -22.60 -8.75 3.62
CA ALA A 59 -21.66 -9.85 3.47
C ALA A 59 -20.22 -9.33 3.32
N GLN A 60 -20.06 -8.20 2.65
CA GLN A 60 -18.78 -7.51 2.51
C GLN A 60 -18.20 -7.14 3.89
N GLU A 61 -18.99 -6.47 4.74
CA GLU A 61 -18.55 -6.10 6.09
C GLU A 61 -18.36 -7.31 7.01
N THR A 62 -19.23 -8.33 6.93
CA THR A 62 -19.05 -9.58 7.70
C THR A 62 -17.72 -10.24 7.34
N LEU A 63 -17.42 -10.36 6.05
CA LEU A 63 -16.21 -10.98 5.55
C LEU A 63 -14.95 -10.22 5.96
N TRP A 64 -14.98 -8.88 5.83
CA TRP A 64 -13.90 -8.02 6.32
C TRP A 64 -13.68 -8.15 7.84
N MET A 65 -14.76 -8.12 8.63
CA MET A 65 -14.69 -8.30 10.07
C MET A 65 -14.15 -9.67 10.43
N ALA A 66 -14.59 -10.73 9.75
CA ALA A 66 -14.12 -12.08 10.00
C ALA A 66 -12.61 -12.23 9.72
N ALA A 67 -12.12 -11.65 8.61
CA ALA A 67 -10.69 -11.65 8.28
C ALA A 67 -9.86 -10.91 9.34
N THR A 68 -10.25 -9.69 9.70
CA THR A 68 -9.51 -8.85 10.66
C THR A 68 -9.62 -9.32 12.12
N LEU A 69 -10.72 -9.97 12.48
CA LEU A 69 -10.93 -10.51 13.83
C LEU A 69 -10.46 -11.97 13.95
N ARG A 70 -9.96 -12.58 12.87
CA ARG A 70 -9.46 -13.95 12.79
C ARG A 70 -10.51 -15.00 13.12
N LEU A 71 -11.73 -14.78 12.63
CA LEU A 71 -12.87 -15.67 12.80
C LEU A 71 -12.93 -16.64 11.62
N GLU A 72 -12.14 -17.71 11.68
CA GLU A 72 -11.90 -18.60 10.53
C GLU A 72 -13.17 -19.30 10.05
N ASN A 73 -14.05 -19.79 10.95
CA ASN A 73 -15.24 -20.51 10.50
C ASN A 73 -16.26 -19.55 9.90
N VAL A 74 -16.42 -18.37 10.49
CA VAL A 74 -17.26 -17.29 9.92
C VAL A 74 -16.72 -16.88 8.55
N PHE A 75 -15.42 -16.65 8.44
CA PHE A 75 -14.79 -16.27 7.17
C PHE A 75 -15.00 -17.34 6.10
N ALA A 76 -14.69 -18.60 6.42
CA ALA A 76 -14.85 -19.71 5.49
C ALA A 76 -16.30 -19.90 5.05
N TYR A 77 -17.26 -19.76 5.97
CA TYR A 77 -18.68 -19.84 5.67
C TYR A 77 -19.11 -18.74 4.68
N VAL A 78 -18.75 -17.49 4.96
CA VAL A 78 -19.15 -16.35 4.11
C VAL A 78 -18.42 -16.37 2.76
N ALA A 79 -17.14 -16.75 2.74
CA ALA A 79 -16.32 -16.79 1.53
C ALA A 79 -16.73 -17.89 0.55
N LYS A 80 -17.34 -19.00 1.04
CA LYS A 80 -17.76 -20.12 0.20
C LYS A 80 -18.85 -19.75 -0.82
N ASP A 81 -19.80 -18.92 -0.41
CA ASP A 81 -21.00 -18.64 -1.19
C ASP A 81 -21.02 -17.23 -1.82
N HIS A 82 -20.27 -16.27 -1.23
CA HIS A 82 -20.39 -14.84 -1.56
C HIS A 82 -19.05 -14.11 -1.67
N TYR A 83 -18.04 -14.71 -2.31
CA TYR A 83 -16.83 -13.96 -2.68
C TYR A 83 -16.85 -13.52 -4.15
N PRO A 84 -17.58 -12.46 -4.53
CA PRO A 84 -17.41 -11.82 -5.82
C PRO A 84 -15.95 -11.44 -6.02
N ALA A 85 -15.40 -11.75 -7.20
CA ALA A 85 -14.03 -11.38 -7.58
C ALA A 85 -13.77 -9.87 -7.42
N MET A 86 -14.81 -9.03 -7.50
CA MET A 86 -14.78 -7.58 -7.29
C MET A 86 -14.37 -7.17 -5.88
N TRP A 87 -14.70 -7.94 -4.84
CA TRP A 87 -14.39 -7.59 -3.45
C TRP A 87 -13.00 -8.04 -3.02
N GLY A 88 -12.36 -8.93 -3.80
CA GLY A 88 -11.06 -9.50 -3.48
C GLY A 88 -9.95 -8.47 -3.41
N SER A 89 -9.86 -7.62 -4.44
CA SER A 89 -8.86 -6.57 -4.49
C SER A 89 -9.04 -5.56 -3.35
N LEU A 90 -10.27 -5.11 -3.06
CA LEU A 90 -10.52 -4.12 -2.02
C LEU A 90 -10.17 -4.62 -0.61
N HIS A 91 -10.63 -5.81 -0.21
CA HIS A 91 -10.30 -6.35 1.11
C HIS A 91 -8.81 -6.63 1.25
N LEU A 92 -8.18 -7.14 0.19
CA LEU A 92 -6.75 -7.40 0.16
C LEU A 92 -5.95 -6.10 0.26
N CYS A 93 -6.34 -5.04 -0.47
CA CYS A 93 -5.77 -3.70 -0.33
C CYS A 93 -5.85 -3.19 1.11
N MET A 94 -7.00 -3.35 1.75
CA MET A 94 -7.22 -2.92 3.13
C MET A 94 -6.36 -3.71 4.12
N ALA A 95 -6.26 -5.02 3.95
CA ALA A 95 -5.39 -5.87 4.75
C ALA A 95 -3.91 -5.50 4.56
N CYS A 96 -3.49 -5.26 3.31
CA CYS A 96 -2.13 -4.85 2.98
C CYS A 96 -1.79 -3.48 3.58
N LEU A 97 -2.68 -2.49 3.45
CA LEU A 97 -2.47 -1.16 4.01
C LEU A 97 -2.41 -1.19 5.54
N ALA A 98 -3.17 -2.09 6.17
CA ALA A 98 -3.14 -2.31 7.62
C ALA A 98 -1.90 -3.11 8.08
N GLY A 99 -1.12 -3.69 7.16
CA GLY A 99 -0.01 -4.59 7.49
C GLY A 99 -0.45 -5.92 8.11
N ASP A 100 -1.71 -6.33 7.92
CA ASP A 100 -2.26 -7.56 8.52
C ASP A 100 -1.95 -8.78 7.66
N GLU A 101 -0.75 -9.33 7.84
CA GLU A 101 -0.25 -10.51 7.11
C GLU A 101 -1.19 -11.72 7.20
N TYR A 102 -1.89 -11.89 8.32
CA TYR A 102 -2.84 -12.98 8.50
C TYR A 102 -4.08 -12.79 7.62
N ALA A 103 -4.68 -11.59 7.65
CA ALA A 103 -5.82 -11.29 6.78
C ALA A 103 -5.43 -11.36 5.30
N VAL A 104 -4.21 -10.92 4.94
CA VAL A 104 -3.67 -11.08 3.57
C VAL A 104 -3.59 -12.55 3.18
N GLY A 105 -3.04 -13.41 4.05
CA GLY A 105 -2.96 -14.86 3.79
C GLY A 105 -4.33 -15.53 3.60
N LEU A 106 -5.35 -15.11 4.34
CA LEU A 106 -6.73 -15.58 4.17
C LEU A 106 -7.38 -15.08 2.88
N LEU A 107 -7.13 -13.83 2.50
CA LEU A 107 -7.79 -13.18 1.36
C LEU A 107 -7.10 -13.48 0.02
N ALA A 108 -5.78 -13.67 0.01
CA ALA A 108 -4.96 -13.90 -1.18
C ALA A 108 -5.50 -15.01 -2.12
N PRO A 109 -5.92 -16.20 -1.65
CA PRO A 109 -6.42 -17.26 -2.52
C PRO A 109 -7.69 -16.89 -3.31
N PHE A 110 -8.42 -15.87 -2.86
CA PHE A 110 -9.65 -15.41 -3.48
C PHE A 110 -9.41 -14.29 -4.51
N THR A 111 -8.22 -13.70 -4.55
CA THR A 111 -7.84 -12.67 -5.53
C THR A 111 -7.27 -13.32 -6.79
N LYS A 112 -7.88 -13.06 -7.96
CA LYS A 112 -7.46 -13.61 -9.25
C LYS A 112 -7.14 -12.52 -10.26
N GLY A 113 -6.21 -12.77 -11.18
CA GLY A 113 -5.90 -11.89 -12.32
C GLY A 113 -5.21 -10.58 -11.91
N SER A 114 -5.59 -9.46 -12.54
CA SER A 114 -5.03 -8.11 -12.31
C SER A 114 -5.46 -7.45 -10.99
N GLY A 115 -5.95 -8.23 -10.03
CA GLY A 115 -6.39 -7.72 -8.72
C GLY A 115 -5.26 -7.45 -7.73
N TRP A 116 -4.00 -7.61 -8.15
CA TRP A 116 -2.80 -7.57 -7.30
C TRP A 116 -1.98 -6.28 -7.42
N ASP A 117 -2.30 -5.42 -8.38
CA ASP A 117 -1.58 -4.17 -8.62
C ASP A 117 -1.83 -3.15 -7.49
N ASP A 118 -3.11 -2.95 -7.12
CA ASP A 118 -3.50 -2.08 -6.01
C ASP A 118 -3.00 -2.61 -4.64
N PRO A 119 -3.10 -3.93 -4.32
CA PRO A 119 -2.54 -4.48 -3.09
C PRO A 119 -1.04 -4.25 -2.90
N LEU A 120 -0.24 -4.31 -3.96
CA LEU A 120 1.21 -4.04 -3.87
C LEU A 120 1.47 -2.59 -3.50
N ILE A 121 0.72 -1.66 -4.07
CA ILE A 121 0.77 -0.23 -3.73
C ILE A 121 0.39 -0.05 -2.26
N CYS A 122 -0.70 -0.66 -1.80
CA CYS A 122 -1.13 -0.61 -0.39
C CYS A 122 -0.10 -1.20 0.57
N ALA A 123 0.52 -2.33 0.23
CA ALA A 123 1.58 -2.94 1.04
C ALA A 123 2.82 -2.04 1.10
N ALA A 124 3.24 -1.46 -0.03
CA ALA A 124 4.34 -0.51 -0.07
C ALA A 124 4.07 0.73 0.80
N ARG A 125 2.82 1.22 0.82
CA ARG A 125 2.36 2.32 1.69
C ARG A 125 2.34 1.97 3.17
N SER A 126 2.15 0.70 3.52
CA SER A 126 2.23 0.24 4.92
C SER A 126 3.66 0.27 5.44
N GLY A 127 4.66 0.22 4.56
CA GLY A 127 6.07 0.12 4.92
C GLY A 127 6.49 -1.26 5.44
N ASN A 128 5.60 -2.26 5.43
CA ASN A 128 5.92 -3.63 5.88
C ASN A 128 6.65 -4.42 4.78
N ALA A 129 7.97 -4.57 4.93
CA ALA A 129 8.83 -5.30 3.98
C ALA A 129 8.51 -6.80 3.90
N ALA A 130 8.19 -7.45 5.02
CA ALA A 130 7.84 -8.88 5.04
C ALA A 130 6.57 -9.14 4.24
N LEU A 131 5.56 -8.29 4.42
CA LEU A 131 4.34 -8.34 3.64
C LEU A 131 4.62 -8.13 2.15
N VAL A 132 5.37 -7.09 1.77
CA VAL A 132 5.72 -6.83 0.36
C VAL A 132 6.43 -8.03 -0.24
N GLN A 133 7.41 -8.61 0.46
CA GLN A 133 8.11 -9.81 0.02
C GLN A 133 7.18 -10.99 -0.23
N SER A 134 6.14 -11.16 0.61
CA SER A 134 5.18 -12.26 0.47
C SER A 134 4.27 -12.15 -0.75
N ILE A 135 3.87 -10.92 -1.12
CA ILE A 135 2.90 -10.69 -2.21
C ILE A 135 3.56 -10.37 -3.55
N LEU A 136 4.80 -9.89 -3.55
CA LEU A 136 5.54 -9.50 -4.76
C LEU A 136 5.54 -10.58 -5.87
N PRO A 137 5.66 -11.89 -5.58
CA PRO A 137 5.60 -12.93 -6.62
C PRO A 137 4.26 -13.03 -7.36
N GLN A 138 3.19 -12.44 -6.81
CA GLN A 138 1.83 -12.47 -7.35
C GLN A 138 1.47 -11.17 -8.08
N CYS A 139 2.32 -10.14 -8.00
CA CYS A 139 2.05 -8.78 -8.47
C CYS A 139 2.92 -8.41 -9.68
N ASP A 140 2.43 -7.51 -10.54
CA ASP A 140 3.27 -6.80 -11.50
C ASP A 140 3.81 -5.51 -10.88
N ALA A 141 5.10 -5.48 -10.53
CA ALA A 141 5.76 -4.29 -9.99
C ALA A 141 5.93 -3.15 -11.02
N HIS A 142 5.66 -3.39 -12.30
CA HIS A 142 5.56 -2.36 -13.33
C HIS A 142 4.18 -1.71 -13.43
N ALA A 143 3.15 -2.30 -12.79
CA ALA A 143 1.80 -1.78 -12.80
C ALA A 143 1.76 -0.32 -12.31
N HIS A 144 0.86 0.46 -12.90
CA HIS A 144 0.70 1.90 -12.61
C HIS A 144 2.01 2.70 -12.71
N ALA A 145 2.89 2.32 -13.64
CA ALA A 145 4.23 2.90 -13.78
C ALA A 145 5.05 2.81 -12.48
N SER A 146 5.06 1.62 -11.88
CA SER A 146 5.76 1.31 -10.63
C SER A 146 5.38 2.25 -9.47
N GLN A 147 4.08 2.50 -9.32
CA GLN A 147 3.53 3.34 -8.24
C GLN A 147 3.93 2.83 -6.85
N ALA A 148 4.05 1.51 -6.66
CA ALA A 148 4.46 0.91 -5.39
C ALA A 148 5.84 1.40 -4.93
N LEU A 149 6.82 1.51 -5.85
CA LEU A 149 8.15 2.05 -5.54
C LEU A 149 8.07 3.53 -5.11
N VAL A 150 7.23 4.32 -5.79
CA VAL A 150 7.03 5.74 -5.46
C VAL A 150 6.42 5.88 -4.07
N GLU A 151 5.42 5.09 -3.72
CA GLU A 151 4.83 5.10 -2.38
C GLU A 151 5.84 4.68 -1.30
N ALA A 152 6.65 3.64 -1.54
CA ALA A 152 7.69 3.21 -0.60
C ALA A 152 8.70 4.34 -0.31
N CYS A 153 9.14 5.06 -1.35
CA CYS A 153 10.00 6.24 -1.20
C CYS A 153 9.27 7.40 -0.49
N GLY A 154 7.98 7.55 -0.76
CA GLY A 154 7.09 8.52 -0.12
C GLY A 154 6.77 8.20 1.34
N VAL A 155 6.97 6.96 1.80
CA VAL A 155 6.85 6.56 3.20
C VAL A 155 8.20 6.59 3.91
N GLY A 156 9.31 6.38 3.18
CA GLY A 156 10.67 6.35 3.74
C GLY A 156 11.13 4.92 4.09
N SER A 157 10.46 3.89 3.57
CA SER A 157 10.76 2.49 3.90
C SER A 157 11.90 1.95 3.02
N LEU A 158 13.14 2.10 3.47
CA LEU A 158 14.33 1.64 2.73
C LEU A 158 14.27 0.16 2.36
N GLU A 159 13.88 -0.71 3.28
CA GLU A 159 13.78 -2.16 3.04
C GLU A 159 12.78 -2.49 1.91
N VAL A 160 11.63 -1.80 1.89
CA VAL A 160 10.63 -1.95 0.82
C VAL A 160 11.17 -1.44 -0.51
N VAL A 161 11.91 -0.33 -0.51
CA VAL A 161 12.56 0.19 -1.72
C VAL A 161 13.56 -0.82 -2.27
N GLN A 162 14.40 -1.42 -1.42
CA GLN A 162 15.37 -2.43 -1.83
C GLN A 162 14.70 -3.67 -2.43
N LEU A 163 13.53 -4.07 -1.91
CA LEU A 163 12.74 -5.16 -2.47
C LEU A 163 12.10 -4.81 -3.83
N LEU A 164 11.59 -3.58 -3.99
CA LEU A 164 10.83 -3.20 -5.19
C LEU A 164 11.72 -2.69 -6.33
N LEU A 165 12.87 -2.09 -6.04
CA LEU A 165 13.73 -1.45 -7.03
C LEU A 165 14.18 -2.41 -8.17
N PRO A 166 14.57 -3.67 -7.90
CA PRO A 166 14.96 -4.62 -8.95
C PRO A 166 13.82 -5.01 -9.90
N HIS A 167 12.57 -4.89 -9.43
CA HIS A 167 11.37 -5.30 -10.16
C HIS A 167 10.60 -4.11 -10.76
N SER A 168 11.09 -2.88 -10.54
CA SER A 168 10.40 -1.65 -10.92
C SER A 168 11.01 -0.98 -12.14
N SER A 169 10.25 -0.06 -12.75
CA SER A 169 10.73 0.75 -13.85
C SER A 169 11.79 1.76 -13.39
N GLN A 170 12.96 1.72 -14.00
CA GLN A 170 14.02 2.71 -13.78
C GLN A 170 13.58 4.13 -14.17
N ILE A 171 12.64 4.27 -15.11
CA ILE A 171 12.04 5.56 -15.48
C ILE A 171 11.22 6.12 -14.31
N ALA A 172 10.42 5.26 -13.65
CA ALA A 172 9.66 5.67 -12.48
C ALA A 172 10.57 6.02 -11.30
N ALA A 173 11.64 5.24 -11.10
CA ALA A 173 12.66 5.51 -10.10
C ALA A 173 13.30 6.91 -10.29
N ALA A 174 13.74 7.20 -11.52
CA ALA A 174 14.37 8.48 -11.87
C ALA A 174 13.41 9.68 -11.82
N ALA A 175 12.21 9.54 -12.39
CA ALA A 175 11.31 10.67 -12.61
C ALA A 175 10.46 11.04 -11.39
N ARG A 176 10.12 10.06 -10.54
CA ARG A 176 9.15 10.23 -9.44
C ARG A 176 9.69 9.82 -8.08
N ALA A 177 10.36 8.67 -8.00
CA ALA A 177 10.81 8.13 -6.72
C ALA A 177 11.98 8.94 -6.13
N LEU A 178 13.02 9.20 -6.93
CA LEU A 178 14.21 9.95 -6.51
C LEU A 178 13.88 11.37 -6.03
N PRO A 179 13.08 12.19 -6.75
CA PRO A 179 12.72 13.52 -6.25
C PRO A 179 11.88 13.49 -4.98
N LEU A 180 11.01 12.49 -4.83
CA LEU A 180 10.19 12.33 -3.64
C LEU A 180 11.04 11.94 -2.41
N ALA A 181 11.96 10.99 -2.56
CA ALA A 181 12.90 10.62 -1.50
C ALA A 181 13.77 11.82 -1.08
N ALA A 182 14.28 12.57 -2.06
CA ALA A 182 15.08 13.78 -1.82
C ALA A 182 14.27 14.90 -1.13
N ALA A 183 12.98 15.04 -1.44
CA ALA A 183 12.08 15.98 -0.76
C ALA A 183 11.88 15.66 0.72
N ARG A 184 11.84 14.36 1.06
CA ARG A 184 11.63 13.87 2.43
C ARG A 184 12.92 13.79 3.24
N GLY A 185 14.07 13.91 2.59
CA GLY A 185 15.38 13.83 3.26
C GLY A 185 15.87 12.39 3.48
N GLU A 186 15.32 11.43 2.72
CA GLU A 186 15.62 10.00 2.89
C GLU A 186 16.94 9.63 2.21
N VAL A 187 18.05 10.01 2.83
CA VAL A 187 19.42 9.88 2.29
C VAL A 187 19.74 8.44 1.88
N GLY A 188 19.35 7.45 2.69
CA GLY A 188 19.58 6.03 2.37
C GLY A 188 18.86 5.57 1.10
N ILE A 189 17.62 6.03 0.91
CA ILE A 189 16.83 5.73 -0.29
C ILE A 189 17.41 6.43 -1.51
N VAL A 190 17.83 7.69 -1.36
CA VAL A 190 18.52 8.43 -2.44
C VAL A 190 19.79 7.69 -2.86
N ALA A 191 20.61 7.25 -1.91
CA ALA A 191 21.82 6.47 -2.21
C ALA A 191 21.50 5.17 -2.95
N GLU A 192 20.50 4.41 -2.51
CA GLU A 192 20.09 3.15 -3.13
C GLU A 192 19.62 3.36 -4.58
N ILE A 193 18.80 4.39 -4.82
CA ILE A 193 18.33 4.71 -6.18
C ILE A 193 19.49 5.21 -7.05
N LEU A 194 20.42 6.00 -6.51
CA LEU A 194 21.61 6.46 -7.23
C LEU A 194 22.59 5.32 -7.54
N ALA A 195 22.64 4.26 -6.73
CA ALA A 195 23.44 3.08 -7.04
C ALA A 195 22.90 2.31 -8.27
N SER A 196 21.62 2.46 -8.59
CA SER A 196 21.00 1.85 -9.78
C SER A 196 21.26 2.66 -11.07
N PRO A 197 21.25 2.01 -12.25
CA PRO A 197 21.35 2.71 -13.52
C PRO A 197 20.07 3.51 -13.79
N LEU A 198 20.16 4.83 -13.73
CA LEU A 198 19.04 5.73 -13.97
C LEU A 198 19.01 6.22 -15.42
N PRO A 199 17.84 6.21 -16.09
CA PRO A 199 17.67 6.88 -17.37
C PRO A 199 17.80 8.38 -17.17
N ASP A 200 18.58 9.04 -18.05
CA ASP A 200 18.85 10.48 -17.97
C ASP A 200 19.18 10.94 -16.54
N ARG A 201 20.23 10.33 -15.96
CA ARG A 201 20.66 10.56 -14.57
C ARG A 201 20.82 12.04 -14.24
N GLN A 202 21.28 12.85 -15.19
CA GLN A 202 21.48 14.29 -15.01
C GLN A 202 20.17 15.02 -14.71
N THR A 203 19.15 14.82 -15.54
CA THR A 203 17.81 15.39 -15.30
C THR A 203 17.18 14.86 -14.01
N ALA A 204 17.35 13.56 -13.73
CA ALA A 204 16.82 12.95 -12.51
C ALA A 204 17.44 13.56 -11.25
N CYS A 205 18.77 13.67 -11.20
CA CYS A 205 19.51 14.26 -10.08
C CYS A 205 19.20 15.74 -9.90
N TYR A 206 19.03 16.50 -10.99
CA TYR A 206 18.64 17.91 -10.92
C TYR A 206 17.27 18.09 -10.28
N ARG A 207 16.26 17.34 -10.75
CA ARG A 207 14.92 17.40 -10.17
C ARG A 207 14.94 17.01 -8.70
N ALA A 208 15.69 15.97 -8.35
CA ALA A 208 15.84 15.56 -6.96
C ALA A 208 16.50 16.65 -6.10
N TRP A 209 17.50 17.32 -6.65
CA TRP A 209 18.18 18.43 -5.99
C TRP A 209 17.25 19.62 -5.80
N GLU A 210 16.45 20.00 -6.81
CA GLU A 210 15.46 21.07 -6.69
C GLU A 210 14.46 20.80 -5.56
N TYR A 211 13.99 19.56 -5.42
CA TYR A 211 13.11 19.17 -4.34
C TYR A 211 13.83 19.19 -2.99
N ALA A 212 15.04 18.64 -2.89
CA ALA A 212 15.83 18.69 -1.66
C ALA A 212 16.07 20.14 -1.20
N VAL A 213 16.37 21.07 -2.12
CA VAL A 213 16.50 22.51 -1.84
C VAL A 213 15.18 23.10 -1.37
N LYS A 214 14.08 22.85 -2.11
CA LYS A 214 12.74 23.35 -1.77
C LYS A 214 12.31 22.96 -0.36
N TYR A 215 12.63 21.74 0.07
CA TYR A 215 12.29 21.21 1.39
C TYR A 215 13.44 21.29 2.41
N ARG A 216 14.55 21.97 2.07
CA ARG A 216 15.71 22.24 2.94
C ARG A 216 16.40 20.98 3.48
N GLN A 217 16.47 19.93 2.67
CA GLN A 217 17.09 18.65 3.00
C GLN A 217 18.60 18.68 2.72
N THR A 218 19.38 19.21 3.66
CA THR A 218 20.82 19.47 3.48
C THR A 218 21.64 18.22 3.14
N ALA A 219 21.39 17.10 3.81
CA ALA A 219 22.12 15.86 3.57
C ALA A 219 21.87 15.29 2.16
N CYS A 220 20.64 15.36 1.66
CA CYS A 220 20.33 14.99 0.28
C CYS A 220 20.97 15.94 -0.74
N ILE A 221 21.01 17.25 -0.45
CA ILE A 221 21.68 18.23 -1.31
C ILE A 221 23.17 17.91 -1.42
N GLU A 222 23.83 17.61 -0.30
CA GLU A 222 25.25 17.24 -0.27
C GLU A 222 25.52 15.98 -1.10
N MET A 223 24.74 14.91 -0.86
CA MET A 223 24.86 13.66 -1.63
C MET A 223 24.64 13.85 -3.14
N LEU A 224 23.62 14.62 -3.53
CA LEU A 224 23.34 14.88 -4.95
C LEU A 224 24.42 15.76 -5.60
N ASN A 225 25.04 16.66 -4.84
CA ASN A 225 26.17 17.46 -5.31
C ASN A 225 27.43 16.59 -5.52
N GLU A 226 27.68 15.63 -4.64
CA GLU A 226 28.79 14.69 -4.76
C GLU A 226 28.60 13.79 -5.99
N ASP A 227 27.41 13.24 -6.17
CA ASP A 227 27.08 12.43 -7.35
C ASP A 227 27.26 13.22 -8.66
N ALA A 228 26.79 14.47 -8.68
CA ALA A 228 26.94 15.35 -9.84
C ALA A 228 28.41 15.65 -10.18
N ARG A 229 29.30 15.79 -9.18
CA ARG A 229 30.75 15.98 -9.40
C ARG A 229 31.43 14.75 -9.96
N ALA A 230 30.93 13.55 -9.65
CA ALA A 230 31.47 12.30 -10.16
C ALA A 230 31.13 12.09 -11.65
N LEU A 231 30.18 12.84 -12.20
CA LEU A 231 29.84 12.77 -13.63
C LEU A 231 30.93 13.45 -14.49
N PRO A 232 31.35 12.85 -15.62
CA PRO A 232 32.59 13.22 -16.32
C PRO A 232 32.77 14.68 -16.78
N HIS A 233 31.76 15.58 -16.74
CA HIS A 233 31.92 16.94 -17.29
C HIS A 233 31.17 18.10 -16.58
N THR A 234 30.58 17.95 -15.39
CA THR A 234 29.45 18.85 -15.06
C THR A 234 29.28 19.15 -13.57
N GLY A 235 29.92 20.21 -13.07
CA GLY A 235 29.55 20.82 -11.78
C GLY A 235 28.10 21.34 -11.78
N LEU A 236 27.54 21.67 -10.60
CA LEU A 236 26.14 22.10 -10.35
C LEU A 236 25.45 22.95 -11.45
N ALA A 237 26.20 23.81 -12.15
CA ALA A 237 25.71 24.60 -13.28
C ALA A 237 25.11 23.77 -14.43
N ALA A 238 25.55 22.52 -14.57
CA ALA A 238 25.13 21.62 -15.62
C ALA A 238 24.02 20.64 -15.21
N LEU A 239 23.61 20.58 -13.94
CA LEU A 239 22.37 19.87 -13.60
C LEU A 239 21.15 20.57 -14.24
N ARG A 240 21.25 21.87 -14.58
CA ARG A 240 20.19 22.54 -15.35
C ARG A 240 20.02 21.84 -16.71
N PRO A 241 18.81 21.34 -17.04
CA PRO A 241 18.59 20.71 -18.33
C PRO A 241 18.92 21.69 -19.46
N SER A 242 19.57 21.19 -20.50
CA SER A 242 19.80 21.94 -21.74
C SER A 242 18.42 22.35 -22.29
N LYS A 243 18.23 23.64 -22.54
CA LYS A 243 16.97 24.18 -23.11
C LYS A 243 16.58 23.50 -24.41
#